data_AF-A0A7Y6B669-F1
#
_entry.id   AF-A0A7Y6B669-F1
#
_cell.length_a   1.000
_cell.length_b   1.000
_cell.length_c   1.000
_cell.angle_alpha   90.00
_cell.angle_beta   90.00
_cell.angle_gamma   90.00
#
_symmetry.space_group_name_H-M   'P 1'
#
loop_
_entity.id
_entity.type
_entity.pdbx_description
1 polymer ?
#
loop_
_entity_poly.entity_id
_entity_poly.type
_entity_poly.pdbx_seq_one_letter_code
_entity_poly.pdbx_strand_id
1 'polypeptide(L)'
;MRYRLTFLRWDGVAYQPGEVDSAAAAPRGAVWLEPLEYPNTETTGTLTARVFRRGRGAMTCRAEDVEAVASLLTLIRQNHPKLVVPADATSISTDTPGIHLRQTMDPVAYDRVLVKIGVNVCAHLFGDAAVRTPAFASARDYARYGTGSVVQLSIEEAKKFTEAFPVLAHHHLLLVATKTPEGEKPGCVMITMQFYGGLTHSYLLAVGDVVPNAADPIFVVVDYEANVIERHTPESFSRFAKRNGATWRPIDLAGGSS
;
A
#
# COMPACT_ATOMS: atom_id res chain seq x y z
N MET A 1 -0.69 5.57 -21.83
CA MET A 1 -0.76 6.89 -21.15
C MET A 1 0.30 7.78 -21.79
N ARG A 2 -0.05 9.00 -22.26
CA ARG A 2 0.92 9.98 -22.79
C ARG A 2 0.93 11.20 -21.89
N TYR A 3 2.09 11.84 -21.75
CA TYR A 3 2.26 13.07 -20.98
C TYR A 3 1.94 14.26 -21.87
N ARG A 4 1.01 15.12 -21.45
CA ARG A 4 0.77 16.41 -22.11
C ARG A 4 1.87 17.39 -21.67
N LEU A 5 2.49 18.03 -22.63
CA LEU A 5 3.55 19.02 -22.44
C LEU A 5 3.03 20.38 -22.88
N THR A 6 3.34 21.43 -22.13
CA THR A 6 3.14 22.81 -22.57
C THR A 6 4.47 23.53 -22.46
N PHE A 7 4.93 24.12 -23.56
CA PHE A 7 6.18 24.85 -23.62
C PHE A 7 5.95 26.31 -23.24
N LEU A 8 6.50 26.73 -22.11
CA LEU A 8 6.48 28.13 -21.70
C LEU A 8 7.64 28.87 -22.37
N ARG A 9 7.35 30.04 -22.95
CA ARG A 9 8.35 30.90 -23.60
C ARG A 9 8.49 32.20 -22.84
N TRP A 10 9.72 32.64 -22.59
CA TRP A 10 10.00 33.94 -22.00
C TRP A 10 9.96 35.01 -23.10
N ASP A 11 9.09 36.00 -22.97
CA ASP A 11 8.95 37.09 -23.95
C ASP A 11 9.83 38.32 -23.66
N GLY A 12 10.58 38.30 -22.55
CA GLY A 12 11.35 39.43 -22.04
C GLY A 12 10.82 39.97 -20.72
N VAL A 13 9.52 39.77 -20.44
CA VAL A 13 8.82 40.29 -19.26
C VAL A 13 8.18 39.16 -18.45
N ALA A 14 7.54 38.21 -19.12
CA ALA A 14 6.84 37.09 -18.50
C ALA A 14 7.02 35.79 -19.30
N TYR A 15 6.76 34.67 -18.64
CA TYR A 15 6.52 33.41 -19.34
C TYR A 15 5.12 33.42 -19.94
N GLN A 16 5.02 33.05 -21.20
CA GLN A 16 3.77 32.86 -21.92
C GLN A 16 3.59 31.38 -22.24
N PRO A 17 2.40 30.81 -22.04
CA PRO A 17 2.09 29.48 -22.56
C PRO A 17 2.19 29.45 -24.07
N GLY A 18 2.91 28.47 -24.59
CA GLY A 18 3.12 28.29 -26.01
C GLY A 18 2.58 26.95 -26.49
N GLU A 19 3.37 26.30 -27.33
CA GLU A 19 3.04 25.05 -27.97
C GLU A 19 2.69 23.94 -26.96
N VAL A 20 1.72 23.10 -27.33
CA VAL A 20 1.31 21.92 -26.58
C VAL A 20 1.68 20.69 -27.38
N ASP A 21 2.34 19.74 -26.74
CA ASP A 21 2.76 18.46 -27.35
C ASP A 21 2.44 17.28 -26.42
N SER A 22 2.73 16.05 -26.86
CA SER A 22 2.56 14.84 -26.08
C SER A 22 3.73 13.86 -26.21
N ALA A 23 4.29 13.46 -25.06
CA ALA A 23 5.40 12.50 -25.00
C ALA A 23 4.97 11.15 -24.42
N ALA A 24 5.63 10.07 -24.86
CA ALA A 24 5.42 8.73 -24.29
C ALA A 24 6.07 8.57 -22.90
N ALA A 25 7.10 9.38 -22.61
CA ALA A 25 7.79 9.42 -21.32
C ALA A 25 7.92 10.87 -20.83
N ALA A 26 8.02 11.04 -19.52
CA ALA A 26 8.19 12.36 -18.92
C ALA A 26 9.58 12.96 -19.27
N PRO A 27 9.65 14.19 -19.82
CA PRO A 27 10.92 14.82 -20.15
C PRO A 27 11.78 15.06 -18.90
N ARG A 28 13.10 14.86 -19.02
CA ARG A 28 14.05 15.20 -17.97
C ARG A 28 14.11 16.73 -17.82
N GLY A 29 14.02 17.22 -16.58
CA GLY A 29 14.08 18.66 -16.28
C GLY A 29 12.77 19.42 -16.45
N ALA A 30 11.67 18.76 -16.82
CA ALA A 30 10.35 19.40 -16.86
C ALA A 30 9.85 19.76 -15.45
N VAL A 31 9.02 20.80 -15.39
CA VAL A 31 8.24 21.15 -14.19
C VAL A 31 6.91 20.44 -14.27
N TRP A 32 6.59 19.66 -13.24
CA TRP A 32 5.30 18.97 -13.16
C TRP A 32 4.21 19.94 -12.73
N LEU A 33 3.11 20.01 -13.50
CA LEU A 33 1.88 20.65 -13.05
C LEU A 33 1.05 19.64 -12.27
N GLU A 34 0.76 19.96 -11.00
CA GLU A 34 -0.25 19.28 -10.21
C GLU A 34 -1.44 20.22 -9.96
N PRO A 35 -2.68 19.71 -10.05
CA PRO A 35 -3.85 20.53 -9.76
C PRO A 35 -3.84 21.01 -8.31
N LEU A 36 -4.34 22.22 -8.12
CA LEU A 36 -4.54 22.82 -6.81
C LEU A 36 -5.84 22.26 -6.20
N GLU A 37 -5.73 21.11 -5.53
CA GLU A 37 -6.85 20.41 -4.90
C GLU A 37 -6.87 20.64 -3.38
N TYR A 38 -8.07 20.84 -2.84
CA TYR A 38 -8.29 20.84 -1.39
C TYR A 38 -8.04 19.43 -0.84
N PRO A 39 -7.39 19.28 0.33
CA PRO A 39 -7.50 18.05 1.09
C PRO A 39 -8.98 17.76 1.37
N ASN A 40 -9.40 16.50 1.31
CA ASN A 40 -10.80 16.10 1.56
C ASN A 40 -11.37 16.58 2.92
N THR A 41 -10.51 17.02 3.84
CA THR A 41 -10.84 17.44 5.21
C THR A 41 -10.87 18.96 5.41
N GLU A 42 -10.52 19.77 4.40
CA GLU A 42 -10.36 21.22 4.55
C GLU A 42 -10.99 21.94 3.36
N THR A 43 -12.03 22.75 3.61
CA THR A 43 -12.81 23.43 2.56
C THR A 43 -12.78 24.96 2.66
N THR A 44 -12.06 25.52 3.63
CA THR A 44 -12.16 26.94 4.01
C THR A 44 -10.85 27.73 3.94
N GLY A 45 -9.73 27.09 3.60
CA GLY A 45 -8.42 27.77 3.47
C GLY A 45 -8.14 28.27 2.05
N THR A 46 -7.44 29.38 1.89
CA THR A 46 -6.98 29.81 0.55
C THR A 46 -5.87 28.89 0.06
N LEU A 47 -6.14 28.06 -0.96
CA LEU A 47 -5.08 27.29 -1.61
C LEU A 47 -4.15 28.25 -2.35
N THR A 48 -2.87 28.22 -2.00
CA THR A 48 -1.86 29.05 -2.65
C THR A 48 -1.04 28.21 -3.63
N ALA A 49 -0.88 28.71 -4.85
CA ALA A 49 -0.01 28.09 -5.83
C ALA A 49 1.44 28.04 -5.31
N ARG A 50 2.14 26.92 -5.52
CA ARG A 50 3.45 26.69 -4.91
C ARG A 50 4.37 25.84 -5.77
N VAL A 51 5.65 26.19 -5.74
CA VAL A 51 6.72 25.42 -6.40
C VAL A 51 7.57 24.74 -5.33
N PHE A 52 7.83 23.44 -5.49
CA PHE A 52 8.66 22.66 -4.58
C PHE A 52 9.43 21.57 -5.33
N ARG A 53 10.51 21.10 -4.71
CA ARG A 53 11.34 20.00 -5.22
C ARG A 53 10.94 18.68 -4.55
N ARG A 54 10.69 17.63 -5.34
CA ARG A 54 10.45 16.28 -4.83
C ARG A 54 11.75 15.59 -4.41
N GLY A 55 11.66 14.53 -3.61
CA GLY A 55 12.82 13.76 -3.13
C GLY A 55 13.74 13.17 -4.21
N ARG A 56 13.25 13.00 -5.45
CA ARG A 56 14.09 12.59 -6.62
C ARG A 56 14.61 13.76 -7.46
N GLY A 57 14.49 14.99 -6.96
CA GLY A 57 15.03 16.19 -7.58
C GLY A 57 14.12 16.86 -8.63
N ALA A 58 12.99 16.25 -9.00
CA ALA A 58 12.03 16.84 -9.94
C ALA A 58 11.30 18.03 -9.31
N MET A 59 11.10 19.09 -10.09
CA MET A 59 10.34 20.28 -9.67
C MET A 59 8.85 20.08 -9.93
N THR A 60 8.01 20.54 -9.01
CA THR A 60 6.54 20.51 -9.15
C THR A 60 5.98 21.88 -8.84
N CYS A 61 5.06 22.32 -9.69
CA CYS A 61 4.22 23.49 -9.49
C CYS A 61 2.79 23.00 -9.23
N ARG A 62 2.26 23.29 -8.04
CA ARG A 62 0.84 23.13 -7.75
C ARG A 62 0.13 24.43 -8.10
N ALA A 63 -0.77 24.38 -9.06
CA ALA A 63 -1.51 25.52 -9.58
C ALA A 63 -2.80 25.04 -10.26
N GLU A 64 -3.76 25.95 -10.46
CA GLU A 64 -5.04 25.62 -11.10
C GLU A 64 -4.86 25.27 -12.58
N ASP A 65 -4.01 26.02 -13.28
CA ASP A 65 -3.78 25.86 -14.71
C ASP A 65 -2.35 26.26 -15.13
N VAL A 66 -2.09 26.20 -16.44
CA VAL A 66 -0.78 26.55 -17.03
C VAL A 66 -0.50 28.06 -16.95
N GLU A 67 -1.51 28.91 -16.95
CA GLU A 67 -1.35 30.37 -16.85
C GLU A 67 -0.86 30.76 -15.45
N ALA A 68 -1.43 30.14 -14.42
CA ALA A 68 -1.00 30.28 -13.04
C ALA A 68 0.44 29.75 -12.85
N VAL A 69 0.82 28.66 -13.53
CA VAL A 69 2.22 28.19 -13.57
C VAL A 69 3.13 29.24 -14.20
N ALA A 70 2.75 29.76 -15.36
CA ALA A 70 3.55 30.75 -16.09
C ALA A 70 3.75 32.03 -15.26
N SER A 71 2.70 32.49 -14.59
CA SER A 71 2.73 33.62 -13.66
C SER A 71 3.66 33.35 -12.47
N LEU A 72 3.54 32.19 -11.82
CA LEU A 72 4.37 31.84 -10.67
C LEU A 72 5.86 31.69 -11.05
N LEU A 73 6.15 31.05 -12.18
CA LEU A 73 7.52 30.92 -12.69
C LEU A 73 8.11 32.27 -13.12
N THR A 74 7.27 33.21 -13.59
CA THR A 74 7.68 34.59 -13.89
C THR A 74 8.12 35.29 -12.62
N LEU A 75 7.31 35.24 -11.56
CA LEU A 75 7.66 35.83 -10.26
C LEU A 75 8.96 35.23 -9.71
N ILE A 76 9.12 33.91 -9.80
CA ILE A 76 10.35 33.24 -9.38
C ILE A 76 11.53 33.72 -10.21
N ARG A 77 11.43 33.75 -11.55
CA ARG A 77 12.54 34.18 -12.41
C ARG A 77 12.98 35.62 -12.13
N GLN A 78 12.01 36.53 -12.02
CA GLN A 78 12.28 37.95 -11.78
C GLN A 78 12.87 38.22 -10.39
N ASN A 79 12.46 37.43 -9.39
CA ASN A 79 12.89 37.62 -8.01
C ASN A 79 13.94 36.62 -7.55
N HIS A 80 14.38 35.67 -8.38
CA HIS A 80 15.32 34.62 -8.01
C HIS A 80 16.58 35.14 -7.28
N PRO A 81 17.21 36.26 -7.71
CA PRO A 81 18.36 36.81 -6.98
C PRO A 81 18.04 37.31 -5.56
N LYS A 82 16.77 37.62 -5.28
CA LYS A 82 16.26 38.10 -3.99
C LYS A 82 15.63 36.98 -3.15
N LEU A 83 15.34 35.82 -3.76
CA LEU A 83 14.83 34.62 -3.08
C LEU A 83 15.99 33.87 -2.40
N VAL A 84 16.71 34.57 -1.52
CA VAL A 84 17.76 34.00 -0.68
C VAL A 84 17.14 33.69 0.67
N VAL A 85 17.12 32.41 1.06
CA VAL A 85 16.81 32.04 2.44
C VAL A 85 18.03 32.41 3.28
N PRO A 86 17.93 33.33 4.24
CA PRO A 86 19.05 33.69 5.11
C PRO A 86 19.62 32.43 5.79
N ALA A 87 20.95 32.36 5.97
CA ALA A 87 21.59 31.19 6.58
C ALA A 87 21.15 30.97 8.04
N ASP A 88 20.65 32.02 8.68
CA ASP A 88 20.11 32.07 10.04
C ASP A 88 18.58 31.97 10.07
N ALA A 89 17.92 31.71 8.95
CA ALA A 89 16.48 31.46 8.92
C ALA A 89 16.17 30.22 9.77
N THR A 90 15.58 30.44 10.94
CA THR A 90 15.21 29.38 11.87
C THR A 90 14.22 28.44 11.20
N SER A 91 14.61 27.19 10.99
CA SER A 91 13.68 26.15 10.58
C SER A 91 12.73 25.88 11.74
N ILE A 92 11.48 26.32 11.62
CA ILE A 92 10.44 25.97 12.60
C ILE A 92 10.00 24.55 12.27
N SER A 93 10.46 23.58 13.05
CA SER A 93 9.85 22.25 13.06
C SER A 93 8.49 22.37 13.73
N THR A 94 7.43 22.07 13.01
CA THR A 94 6.09 21.94 13.60
C THR A 94 5.98 20.55 14.21
N ASP A 95 5.50 20.44 15.44
CA ASP A 95 5.31 19.14 16.14
C ASP A 95 4.37 18.19 15.40
N THR A 96 3.53 18.73 14.53
CA THR A 96 2.69 18.02 13.55
C THR A 96 3.14 18.39 12.14
N PRO A 97 4.21 17.78 11.60
CA PRO A 97 4.53 17.98 10.19
C PRO A 97 3.33 17.50 9.37
N GLY A 98 2.75 18.39 8.57
CA GLY A 98 1.73 18.04 7.60
C GLY A 98 2.30 17.15 6.51
N ILE A 99 2.46 15.85 6.80
CA ILE A 99 2.91 14.86 5.84
C ILE A 99 1.76 14.59 4.88
N HIS A 100 1.77 15.26 3.74
CA HIS A 100 0.82 14.99 2.67
C HIS A 100 1.33 13.85 1.79
N LEU A 101 0.88 12.63 2.11
CA LEU A 101 1.19 11.43 1.34
C LEU A 101 0.12 11.20 0.26
N ARG A 102 0.43 11.52 -1.00
CA ARG A 102 -0.42 11.12 -2.14
C ARG A 102 0.05 9.75 -2.64
N GLN A 103 -0.63 8.68 -2.21
CA GLN A 103 -0.45 7.34 -2.76
C GLN A 103 -1.47 7.11 -3.86
N THR A 104 -1.01 6.82 -5.08
CA THR A 104 -1.87 6.26 -6.12
C THR A 104 -1.92 4.75 -5.90
N MET A 105 -3.05 4.27 -5.38
CA MET A 105 -3.29 2.84 -5.21
C MET A 105 -3.98 2.31 -6.46
N ASP A 106 -3.38 1.30 -7.08
CA ASP A 106 -4.06 0.45 -8.05
C ASP A 106 -4.61 -0.76 -7.26
N PRO A 107 -5.93 -0.87 -7.05
CA PRO A 107 -6.51 -1.95 -6.25
C PRO A 107 -6.15 -3.34 -6.77
N VAL A 108 -6.06 -3.50 -8.10
CA VAL A 108 -5.70 -4.79 -8.71
C VAL A 108 -4.23 -5.12 -8.44
N ALA A 109 -3.36 -4.12 -8.51
CA ALA A 109 -1.95 -4.30 -8.15
C ALA A 109 -1.79 -4.58 -6.63
N TYR A 110 -2.65 -4.00 -5.79
CA TYR A 110 -2.64 -4.22 -4.35
C TYR A 110 -2.95 -5.67 -3.98
N ASP A 111 -4.07 -6.22 -4.46
CA ASP A 111 -4.45 -7.60 -4.17
C ASP A 111 -3.40 -8.59 -4.69
N ARG A 112 -2.83 -8.31 -5.88
CA ARG A 112 -1.73 -9.09 -6.44
C ARG A 112 -0.50 -9.13 -5.53
N VAL A 113 -0.15 -8.00 -4.90
CA VAL A 113 0.96 -7.93 -3.94
C VAL A 113 0.65 -8.76 -2.70
N LEU A 114 -0.58 -8.69 -2.18
CA LEU A 114 -0.99 -9.48 -1.01
C LEU A 114 -0.94 -10.98 -1.30
N VAL A 115 -1.45 -11.43 -2.44
CA VAL A 115 -1.34 -12.84 -2.86
C VAL A 115 0.13 -13.26 -2.97
N LYS A 116 0.99 -12.41 -3.54
CA LYS A 116 2.44 -12.70 -3.63
C LYS A 116 3.09 -12.84 -2.26
N ILE A 117 2.75 -11.97 -1.31
CA ILE A 117 3.20 -12.11 0.09
C ILE A 117 2.77 -13.47 0.63
N GLY A 118 1.51 -13.85 0.41
CA GLY A 118 1.00 -15.13 0.89
C GLY A 118 1.67 -16.35 0.29
N VAL A 119 1.92 -16.36 -1.03
CA VAL A 119 2.65 -17.44 -1.69
C VAL A 119 4.08 -17.53 -1.15
N ASN A 120 4.76 -16.40 -0.95
CA ASN A 120 6.12 -16.39 -0.39
C ASN A 120 6.17 -16.88 1.06
N VAL A 121 5.17 -16.51 1.87
CA VAL A 121 5.05 -17.01 3.25
C VAL A 121 4.81 -18.52 3.24
N CYS A 122 3.93 -19.03 2.37
CA CYS A 122 3.73 -20.48 2.22
C CYS A 122 5.00 -21.19 1.76
N ALA A 123 5.77 -20.61 0.84
CA ALA A 123 7.05 -21.16 0.39
C ALA A 123 8.07 -21.21 1.54
N HIS A 124 8.07 -20.21 2.42
CA HIS A 124 8.91 -20.18 3.61
C HIS A 124 8.48 -21.24 4.65
N LEU A 125 7.17 -21.40 4.89
CA LEU A 125 6.63 -22.31 5.91
C LEU A 125 6.64 -23.79 5.48
N PHE A 126 6.31 -24.07 4.22
CA PHE A 126 6.11 -25.42 3.69
C PHE A 126 7.18 -25.85 2.67
N GLY A 127 8.06 -24.93 2.27
CA GLY A 127 9.08 -25.15 1.25
C GLY A 127 8.61 -24.79 -0.16
N ASP A 128 9.57 -24.43 -1.02
CA ASP A 128 9.32 -24.05 -2.42
C ASP A 128 8.65 -25.16 -3.24
N ALA A 129 8.98 -26.43 -2.95
CA ALA A 129 8.35 -27.57 -3.61
C ALA A 129 6.82 -27.60 -3.40
N ALA A 130 6.33 -27.22 -2.22
CA ALA A 130 4.91 -27.21 -1.90
C ALA A 130 4.13 -26.18 -2.74
N VAL A 131 4.66 -24.97 -2.90
CA VAL A 131 4.01 -23.88 -3.67
C VAL A 131 4.15 -24.04 -5.19
N ARG A 132 5.01 -24.97 -5.66
CA ARG A 132 5.14 -25.31 -7.08
C ARG A 132 4.09 -26.31 -7.55
N THR A 133 3.34 -26.94 -6.64
CA THR A 133 2.26 -27.87 -7.00
C THR A 133 1.17 -27.18 -7.83
N PRO A 134 0.38 -27.96 -8.61
CA PRO A 134 -0.76 -27.42 -9.35
C PRO A 134 -1.81 -26.73 -8.46
N ALA A 135 -1.92 -27.12 -7.19
CA ALA A 135 -2.87 -26.54 -6.24
C ALA A 135 -2.66 -25.02 -6.05
N PHE A 136 -1.41 -24.54 -6.15
CA PHE A 136 -1.06 -23.11 -6.04
C PHE A 136 -1.03 -22.37 -7.39
N ALA A 137 -1.30 -23.04 -8.52
CA ALA A 137 -1.09 -22.47 -9.84
C ALA A 137 -1.86 -21.15 -10.05
N SER A 138 -3.15 -21.11 -9.68
CA SER A 138 -3.97 -19.91 -9.84
C SER A 138 -3.42 -18.73 -9.02
N ALA A 139 -3.07 -18.95 -7.75
CA ALA A 139 -2.52 -17.90 -6.90
C ALA A 139 -1.15 -17.42 -7.40
N ARG A 140 -0.30 -18.33 -7.90
CA ARG A 140 1.02 -17.99 -8.46
C ARG A 140 0.91 -17.20 -9.76
N ASP A 141 0.02 -17.60 -10.66
CA ASP A 141 -0.19 -16.91 -11.94
C ASP A 141 -0.83 -15.53 -11.71
N TYR A 142 -1.77 -15.45 -10.78
CA TYR A 142 -2.37 -14.17 -10.36
C TYR A 142 -1.29 -13.25 -9.77
N ALA A 143 -0.50 -13.72 -8.81
CA ALA A 143 0.60 -12.97 -8.19
C ALA A 143 1.65 -12.49 -9.20
N ARG A 144 1.99 -13.32 -10.20
CA ARG A 144 3.11 -13.06 -11.11
C ARG A 144 2.71 -12.25 -12.34
N TYR A 145 1.56 -12.57 -12.93
CA TYR A 145 1.14 -12.03 -14.22
C TYR A 145 -0.15 -11.21 -14.13
N GLY A 146 -0.88 -11.28 -13.02
CA GLY A 146 -2.23 -10.72 -12.90
C GLY A 146 -3.27 -11.51 -13.71
N THR A 147 -2.94 -12.74 -14.12
CA THR A 147 -3.83 -13.62 -14.88
C THR A 147 -4.38 -14.74 -13.98
N GLY A 148 -5.60 -15.18 -14.24
CA GLY A 148 -6.31 -16.12 -13.37
C GLY A 148 -7.13 -15.40 -12.29
N SER A 149 -7.49 -16.11 -11.24
CA SER A 149 -8.31 -15.56 -10.15
C SER A 149 -7.94 -16.18 -8.81
N VAL A 150 -7.93 -15.34 -7.77
CA VAL A 150 -7.91 -15.79 -6.38
C VAL A 150 -9.26 -15.48 -5.74
N VAL A 151 -9.71 -16.35 -4.84
CA VAL A 151 -10.89 -16.06 -4.04
C VAL A 151 -10.44 -15.24 -2.84
N GLN A 152 -10.93 -14.00 -2.76
CA GLN A 152 -10.84 -13.18 -1.56
C GLN A 152 -12.14 -13.33 -0.77
N LEU A 153 -12.05 -13.46 0.55
CA LEU A 153 -13.25 -13.41 1.38
C LEU A 153 -13.94 -12.05 1.25
N SER A 154 -15.27 -12.06 1.36
CA SER A 154 -16.04 -10.81 1.41
C SER A 154 -15.62 -9.96 2.62
N ILE A 155 -15.89 -8.65 2.56
CA ILE A 155 -15.60 -7.73 3.67
C ILE A 155 -16.29 -8.19 4.96
N GLU A 156 -17.52 -8.71 4.88
CA GLU A 156 -18.27 -9.21 6.04
C GLU A 156 -17.61 -10.44 6.67
N GLU A 157 -17.13 -11.38 5.86
CA GLU A 157 -16.41 -12.55 6.35
C GLU A 157 -15.04 -12.18 6.91
N ALA A 158 -14.31 -11.30 6.22
CA ALA A 158 -13.03 -10.76 6.70
C ALA A 158 -13.21 -10.02 8.04
N LYS A 159 -14.32 -9.30 8.23
CA LYS A 159 -14.61 -8.60 9.50
C LYS A 159 -14.60 -9.55 10.70
N LYS A 160 -15.06 -10.80 10.55
CA LYS A 160 -15.00 -11.82 11.61
C LYS A 160 -13.57 -12.08 12.07
N PHE A 161 -12.61 -12.09 11.14
CA PHE A 161 -11.19 -12.21 11.45
C PHE A 161 -10.65 -10.94 12.11
N THR A 162 -11.02 -9.77 11.60
CA THR A 162 -10.63 -8.48 12.19
C THR A 162 -11.10 -8.35 13.64
N GLU A 163 -12.33 -8.79 13.95
CA GLU A 163 -12.90 -8.72 15.30
C GLU A 163 -12.30 -9.77 16.26
N ALA A 164 -11.80 -10.88 15.73
CA ALA A 164 -11.20 -11.94 16.53
C ALA A 164 -9.70 -11.76 16.77
N PHE A 165 -9.01 -11.00 15.92
CA PHE A 165 -7.60 -10.69 16.10
C PHE A 165 -7.38 -9.43 16.94
N PRO A 166 -6.32 -9.42 17.76
CA PRO A 166 -5.96 -8.25 18.53
C PRO A 166 -5.54 -7.09 17.62
N VAL A 167 -5.90 -5.85 17.98
CA VAL A 167 -5.37 -4.66 17.30
C VAL A 167 -3.94 -4.44 17.75
N LEU A 168 -2.98 -4.70 16.86
CA LEU A 168 -1.55 -4.54 17.12
C LEU A 168 -0.99 -3.41 16.26
N ALA A 169 -0.93 -2.19 16.82
CA ALA A 169 -0.64 -0.96 16.08
C ALA A 169 0.68 -0.98 15.29
N HIS A 170 1.71 -1.66 15.80
CA HIS A 170 3.04 -1.72 15.20
C HIS A 170 3.37 -3.06 14.53
N HIS A 171 2.40 -3.98 14.48
CA HIS A 171 2.64 -5.33 13.98
C HIS A 171 1.87 -5.63 12.70
N HIS A 172 2.43 -6.52 11.89
CA HIS A 172 1.64 -7.29 10.93
C HIS A 172 1.33 -8.67 11.51
N LEU A 173 0.11 -9.11 11.32
CA LEU A 173 -0.32 -10.47 11.62
C LEU A 173 -0.63 -11.20 10.32
N LEU A 174 -0.03 -12.36 10.13
CA LEU A 174 -0.33 -13.27 9.04
C LEU A 174 -0.80 -14.59 9.67
N LEU A 175 -1.98 -15.06 9.27
CA LEU A 175 -2.48 -16.37 9.62
C LEU A 175 -2.48 -17.24 8.38
N VAL A 176 -1.77 -18.37 8.42
CA VAL A 176 -1.84 -19.42 7.40
C VAL A 176 -2.62 -20.58 7.97
N ALA A 177 -3.82 -20.80 7.44
CA ALA A 177 -4.68 -21.90 7.82
C ALA A 177 -4.69 -22.96 6.72
N THR A 178 -4.38 -24.20 7.09
CA THR A 178 -4.54 -25.36 6.22
C THR A 178 -5.77 -26.13 6.68
N LYS A 179 -6.75 -26.36 5.81
CA LYS A 179 -7.98 -27.09 6.15
C LYS A 179 -7.98 -28.44 5.45
N THR A 180 -8.45 -29.47 6.13
CA THR A 180 -9.13 -30.62 5.51
C THR A 180 -10.39 -30.84 6.33
N PRO A 181 -11.61 -30.58 5.82
CA PRO A 181 -12.83 -30.90 6.56
C PRO A 181 -12.90 -32.42 6.78
N GLU A 182 -13.33 -32.86 7.96
CA GLU A 182 -13.75 -34.25 8.13
C GLU A 182 -14.81 -34.60 7.07
N GLY A 183 -14.52 -35.63 6.26
CA GLY A 183 -15.35 -36.07 5.14
C GLY A 183 -15.00 -35.40 3.80
N GLU A 184 -14.04 -35.99 3.08
CA GLU A 184 -13.89 -35.98 1.61
C GLU A 184 -13.83 -34.63 0.86
N LYS A 185 -13.48 -33.52 1.51
CA LYS A 185 -13.20 -32.27 0.78
C LYS A 185 -11.68 -32.06 0.60
N PRO A 186 -11.22 -31.68 -0.60
CA PRO A 186 -9.81 -31.44 -0.84
C PRO A 186 -9.27 -30.38 0.11
N GLY A 187 -8.05 -30.59 0.60
CA GLY A 187 -7.42 -29.68 1.54
C GLY A 187 -7.27 -28.28 0.94
N CYS A 188 -7.23 -27.22 1.76
CA CYS A 188 -7.03 -25.86 1.26
C CYS A 188 -6.04 -25.05 2.09
N VAL A 189 -5.41 -24.06 1.47
CA VAL A 189 -4.55 -23.07 2.16
C VAL A 189 -5.17 -21.69 2.02
N MET A 190 -5.48 -21.09 3.16
CA MET A 190 -5.89 -19.69 3.24
C MET A 190 -4.81 -18.87 3.93
N ILE A 191 -4.61 -17.65 3.45
CA ILE A 191 -3.86 -16.64 4.19
C ILE A 191 -4.78 -15.49 4.59
N THR A 192 -4.69 -15.07 5.84
CA THR A 192 -5.32 -13.86 6.36
C THR A 192 -4.26 -12.90 6.85
N MET A 193 -4.33 -11.64 6.44
CA MET A 193 -3.34 -10.61 6.78
C MET A 193 -4.01 -9.44 7.48
N GLN A 194 -3.44 -9.00 8.60
CA GLN A 194 -3.80 -7.77 9.27
C GLN A 194 -2.57 -6.86 9.33
N PHE A 195 -2.66 -5.69 8.71
CA PHE A 195 -1.56 -4.72 8.69
C PHE A 195 -1.84 -3.60 9.70
N TYR A 196 -0.92 -3.39 10.64
CA TYR A 196 -0.98 -2.31 11.64
C TYR A 196 -2.29 -2.28 12.44
N GLY A 197 -2.83 -3.45 12.76
CA GLY A 197 -4.12 -3.59 13.46
C GLY A 197 -5.35 -3.13 12.66
N GLY A 198 -5.19 -2.90 11.35
CA GLY A 198 -6.27 -2.49 10.44
C GLY A 198 -7.23 -3.62 10.07
N LEU A 199 -7.93 -3.44 8.95
CA LEU A 199 -8.80 -4.46 8.38
C LEU A 199 -8.00 -5.69 7.93
N THR A 200 -8.61 -6.86 8.07
CA THR A 200 -8.01 -8.09 7.57
C THR A 200 -8.32 -8.31 6.08
N HIS A 201 -7.36 -8.91 5.38
CA HIS A 201 -7.51 -9.37 4.00
C HIS A 201 -7.26 -10.86 3.95
N SER A 202 -8.23 -11.64 3.46
CA SER A 202 -8.15 -13.10 3.42
C SER A 202 -8.25 -13.64 2.00
N TYR A 203 -7.29 -14.49 1.62
CA TYR A 203 -7.19 -15.07 0.27
C TYR A 203 -7.05 -16.59 0.33
N LEU A 204 -7.77 -17.28 -0.55
CA LEU A 204 -7.58 -18.69 -0.83
C LEU A 204 -6.42 -18.86 -1.81
N LEU A 205 -5.34 -19.50 -1.36
CA LEU A 205 -4.11 -19.66 -2.14
C LEU A 205 -4.01 -21.01 -2.84
N ALA A 206 -4.58 -22.07 -2.25
CA ALA A 206 -4.53 -23.41 -2.83
C ALA A 206 -5.71 -24.28 -2.38
N VAL A 207 -6.10 -25.22 -3.24
CA VAL A 207 -7.09 -26.28 -2.96
C VAL A 207 -6.59 -27.58 -3.61
N GLY A 208 -6.73 -28.71 -2.92
CA GLY A 208 -6.39 -30.05 -3.42
C GLY A 208 -5.81 -30.98 -2.37
N ASP A 209 -5.76 -32.27 -2.68
CA ASP A 209 -5.25 -33.32 -1.79
C ASP A 209 -3.72 -33.27 -1.59
N VAL A 210 -3.02 -32.55 -2.46
CA VAL A 210 -1.57 -32.32 -2.40
C VAL A 210 -1.19 -31.10 -1.56
N VAL A 211 -2.18 -30.45 -0.92
CA VAL A 211 -1.94 -29.34 0.00
C VAL A 211 -1.25 -29.86 1.26
N PRO A 212 -0.15 -29.23 1.71
CA PRO A 212 0.45 -29.56 3.00
C PRO A 212 -0.59 -29.43 4.11
N ASN A 213 -0.86 -30.51 4.84
CA ASN A 213 -1.76 -30.46 5.98
C ASN A 213 -0.94 -30.11 7.24
N ALA A 214 -1.12 -28.89 7.75
CA ALA A 214 -0.69 -28.56 9.11
C ALA A 214 -1.84 -28.92 10.07
N ALA A 215 -1.49 -29.58 11.19
CA ALA A 215 -2.48 -29.92 12.21
C ALA A 215 -3.14 -28.67 12.81
N ASP A 216 -2.38 -27.59 12.92
CA ASP A 216 -2.81 -26.32 13.49
C ASP A 216 -2.52 -25.15 12.54
N PRO A 217 -3.34 -24.08 12.59
CA PRO A 217 -3.05 -22.87 11.84
C PRO A 217 -1.78 -22.18 12.38
N ILE A 218 -1.01 -21.59 11.48
CA ILE A 218 0.28 -20.95 11.79
C ILE A 218 0.10 -19.44 11.78
N PHE A 219 0.46 -18.80 12.89
CA PHE A 219 0.49 -17.35 13.00
C PHE A 219 1.93 -16.86 12.81
N VAL A 220 2.12 -15.83 11.98
CA VAL A 220 3.39 -15.12 11.81
C VAL A 220 3.14 -13.67 12.19
N VAL A 221 3.86 -13.21 13.19
CA VAL A 221 3.80 -11.85 13.71
C VAL A 221 5.08 -11.13 13.30
N VAL A 222 4.94 -10.00 12.63
CA VAL A 222 6.07 -9.14 12.24
C VAL A 222 6.01 -7.88 13.09
N ASP A 223 7.02 -7.69 13.93
CA ASP A 223 7.24 -6.47 14.71
C ASP A 223 8.26 -5.59 13.98
N TYR A 224 7.81 -4.45 13.46
CA TYR A 224 8.67 -3.51 12.74
C TYR A 224 9.54 -2.64 13.65
N GLU A 225 9.13 -2.44 14.92
CA GLU A 225 9.93 -1.65 15.85
C GLU A 225 11.11 -2.47 16.36
N ALA A 226 10.85 -3.73 16.76
CA ALA A 226 11.90 -4.64 17.19
C ALA A 226 12.68 -5.28 16.03
N ASN A 227 12.20 -5.17 14.79
CA ASN A 227 12.72 -5.88 13.61
C ASN A 227 12.74 -7.41 13.81
N VAL A 228 11.69 -7.95 14.42
CA VAL A 228 11.55 -9.38 14.75
C VAL A 228 10.38 -9.99 13.98
N ILE A 229 10.55 -11.24 13.56
CA ILE A 229 9.48 -12.07 13.00
C ILE A 229 9.32 -13.29 13.90
N GLU A 230 8.15 -13.43 14.51
CA GLU A 230 7.83 -14.55 15.41
C GLU A 230 6.80 -15.49 14.75
N ARG A 231 7.00 -16.79 14.94
CA ARG A 231 6.04 -17.82 14.54
C ARG A 231 5.34 -18.37 15.78
N HIS A 232 4.03 -18.52 15.69
CA HIS A 232 3.19 -19.01 16.77
C HIS A 232 2.23 -20.12 16.33
N THR A 233 2.06 -21.12 17.19
CA THR A 233 0.86 -21.99 17.25
C THR A 233 -0.30 -21.22 17.87
N PRO A 234 -1.56 -21.72 17.78
CA PRO A 234 -2.72 -21.12 18.45
C PRO A 234 -2.49 -20.81 19.93
N GLU A 235 -1.90 -21.73 20.69
CA GLU A 235 -1.67 -21.59 22.14
C GLU A 235 -0.63 -20.51 22.42
N SER A 236 0.46 -20.49 21.65
CA SER A 236 1.51 -19.49 21.81
C SER A 236 1.06 -18.10 21.35
N PHE A 237 0.21 -18.03 20.33
CA PHE A 237 -0.38 -16.78 19.86
C PHE A 237 -1.36 -16.21 20.89
N SER A 238 -2.18 -17.05 21.52
CA SER A 238 -3.04 -16.63 22.64
C SER A 238 -2.23 -15.99 23.77
N ARG A 239 -1.10 -16.60 24.15
CA ARG A 239 -0.18 -16.02 25.14
C ARG A 239 0.44 -14.70 24.65
N PHE A 240 0.86 -14.62 23.39
CA PHE A 240 1.37 -13.40 22.78
C PHE A 240 0.34 -12.26 22.85
N ALA A 241 -0.91 -12.52 22.43
CA ALA A 241 -1.98 -11.53 22.46
C ALA A 241 -2.22 -11.01 23.88
N LYS A 242 -2.28 -11.92 24.86
CA LYS A 242 -2.49 -11.58 26.27
C LYS A 242 -1.38 -10.69 26.84
N ARG A 243 -0.11 -10.95 26.47
CA ARG A 243 1.03 -10.11 26.88
C ARG A 243 0.97 -8.70 26.29
N ASN A 244 0.42 -8.57 25.10
CA ASN A 244 0.24 -7.28 24.41
C ASN A 244 -1.10 -6.61 24.76
N GLY A 245 -1.69 -6.93 25.92
CA GLY A 245 -2.90 -6.29 26.42
C GLY A 245 -4.17 -6.61 25.63
N ALA A 246 -4.14 -7.65 24.79
CA ALA A 246 -5.25 -8.02 23.92
C ALA A 246 -5.72 -9.45 24.18
N THR A 247 -6.94 -9.77 23.75
CA THR A 247 -7.48 -11.13 23.86
C THR A 247 -7.76 -11.66 22.47
N TRP A 248 -7.13 -12.78 22.11
CA TRP A 248 -7.47 -13.51 20.89
C TRP A 248 -8.57 -14.53 21.21
N ARG A 249 -9.57 -14.62 20.33
CA ARG A 249 -10.58 -15.68 20.37
C ARG A 249 -10.33 -16.65 19.23
N PRO A 250 -10.27 -17.97 19.49
CA PRO A 250 -10.28 -18.96 18.43
C PRO A 250 -11.47 -18.70 17.52
N ILE A 251 -11.19 -18.53 16.23
CA ILE A 251 -12.22 -18.47 15.21
C ILE A 251 -12.45 -19.89 14.78
N ASP A 252 -13.71 -20.30 14.66
CA ASP A 252 -13.99 -21.52 13.95
C ASP A 252 -13.65 -21.32 12.47
N LEU A 253 -12.48 -21.83 12.07
CA LEU A 253 -12.03 -21.82 10.68
C LEU A 253 -12.82 -22.83 9.84
N ALA A 254 -13.62 -23.70 10.49
CA ALA A 254 -14.67 -24.44 9.84
C ALA A 254 -15.91 -23.53 9.72
N GLY A 255 -16.01 -22.78 8.63
CA GLY A 255 -17.26 -22.15 8.24
C GLY A 255 -18.38 -23.20 8.10
N GLY A 256 -19.06 -23.49 9.20
CA GLY A 256 -20.40 -24.05 9.25
C GLY A 256 -21.34 -22.88 9.46
N SER A 257 -22.10 -22.53 8.43
CA SER A 257 -23.36 -21.84 8.61
C SER A 257 -24.22 -22.69 9.55
N SER A 258 -24.48 -22.19 10.75
CA SER A 258 -25.69 -22.55 11.50
C SER A 258 -26.91 -22.06 10.74
#